data_AF-A0AAP0RRP7-F1
#
_entry.id   AF-A0AAP0RRP7-F1
#
_cell.length_a   1.000
_cell.length_b   1.000
_cell.length_c   1.000
_cell.angle_alpha   90.00
_cell.angle_beta   90.00
_cell.angle_gamma   90.00
#
_symmetry.space_group_name_H-M   'P 1'
#
loop_
_entity.id
_entity.type
_entity.pdbx_description
1 polymer ?
#
loop_
_entity_poly.entity_id
_entity_poly.type
_entity_poly.pdbx_seq_one_letter_code
_entity_poly.pdbx_strand_id
1 'polypeptide(L)'
;MDEVVVEDVEPSIFKAMLLFIYSDKLPDVHEVTGSTSMCTSTILVQHLLAAADRFNLDRLKLLCEAKLCEEVNVNTVATTLALAEQHGCPQLKSICLKFAATPANLGAVMQSEAYRYLEESCPSMISELLRTFASADENSGLQLSRKRSGSSIFGLDLAADGAAAESVNPNGRRIRRRF
;
A
#
# COMPACT_ATOMS: atom_id res chain seq x y z
N MET A 1 31.90 -6.37 -40.50
CA MET A 1 31.31 -5.75 -39.30
C MET A 1 30.07 -6.54 -39.03
N ASP A 2 29.97 -7.15 -37.86
CA ASP A 2 28.79 -7.92 -37.50
C ASP A 2 27.71 -6.94 -37.04
N GLU A 3 26.53 -7.03 -37.65
CA GLU A 3 25.36 -6.20 -37.36
C GLU A 3 24.31 -7.04 -36.64
N VAL A 4 23.72 -6.47 -35.58
CA VAL A 4 22.64 -7.11 -34.81
C VAL A 4 21.43 -6.20 -34.85
N VAL A 5 20.32 -6.68 -35.40
CA VAL A 5 19.04 -5.97 -35.44
C VAL A 5 18.27 -6.29 -34.16
N VAL A 6 17.84 -5.24 -33.45
CA VAL A 6 17.01 -5.36 -32.24
C VAL A 6 15.62 -4.82 -32.58
N GLU A 7 14.64 -5.73 -32.65
CA GLU A 7 13.23 -5.41 -32.89
C GLU A 7 12.47 -5.27 -31.57
N ASP A 8 11.31 -4.61 -31.56
CA ASP A 8 10.39 -4.50 -30.42
C ASP A 8 10.94 -3.86 -29.12
N VAL A 9 11.97 -3.02 -29.23
CA VAL A 9 12.46 -2.20 -28.11
C VAL A 9 12.54 -0.76 -28.56
N GLU A 10 11.92 0.14 -27.78
CA GLU A 10 12.03 1.57 -28.04
C GLU A 10 13.50 2.03 -27.88
N PRO A 11 14.03 2.91 -28.75
CA PRO A 11 15.41 3.36 -28.67
C PRO A 11 15.83 3.95 -27.31
N SER A 12 14.89 4.62 -26.63
CA SER A 12 15.10 5.18 -25.28
C SER A 12 15.33 4.06 -24.24
N ILE A 13 14.51 3.01 -24.27
CA ILE A 13 14.62 1.84 -23.40
C ILE A 13 15.89 1.05 -23.70
N PHE A 14 16.25 0.88 -24.98
CA PHE A 14 17.49 0.21 -25.34
C PHE A 14 18.72 1.01 -24.86
N LYS A 15 18.70 2.34 -24.99
CA LYS A 15 19.73 3.21 -24.44
C LYS A 15 19.85 3.04 -22.92
N ALA A 16 18.73 2.98 -22.20
CA ALA A 16 18.69 2.73 -20.76
C ALA A 16 19.32 1.37 -20.40
N MET A 17 18.98 0.31 -21.14
CA MET A 17 19.59 -1.01 -20.94
C MET A 17 21.11 -1.00 -21.18
N LEU A 18 21.58 -0.35 -22.24
CA LEU A 18 23.01 -0.22 -22.51
C LEU A 18 23.72 0.51 -21.38
N LEU A 19 23.17 1.62 -20.90
CA LEU A 19 23.72 2.33 -19.75
C LEU A 19 23.83 1.42 -18.52
N PHE A 20 22.81 0.62 -18.24
CA PHE A 20 22.88 -0.37 -17.17
C PHE A 20 23.98 -1.41 -17.40
N ILE A 21 24.08 -2.00 -18.59
CA ILE A 21 25.09 -3.02 -18.92
C ILE A 21 26.52 -2.48 -18.70
N TYR A 22 26.78 -1.22 -19.05
CA TYR A 22 28.10 -0.62 -18.95
C TYR A 22 28.41 0.00 -17.58
N SER A 23 27.40 0.40 -16.81
CA SER A 23 27.59 1.11 -15.53
C SER A 23 27.15 0.35 -14.29
N ASP A 24 26.40 -0.75 -14.48
CA ASP A 24 25.74 -1.54 -13.45
C ASP A 24 24.79 -0.72 -12.54
N LYS A 25 24.32 0.42 -13.03
CA LYS A 25 23.41 1.34 -12.34
C LYS A 25 22.11 1.50 -13.10
N LEU A 26 21.01 1.61 -12.35
CA LEU A 26 19.72 1.93 -12.95
C LEU A 26 19.79 3.37 -13.51
N PRO A 27 19.55 3.57 -14.82
CA PRO A 27 19.64 4.88 -15.43
C PRO A 27 18.53 5.80 -14.94
N ASP A 28 18.85 7.07 -14.74
CA ASP A 28 17.84 8.07 -14.40
C ASP A 28 16.99 8.41 -15.63
N VAL A 29 15.70 8.61 -15.43
CA VAL A 29 14.71 8.91 -16.47
C VAL A 29 15.08 10.20 -17.21
N HIS A 30 15.70 11.16 -16.51
CA HIS A 30 16.21 12.39 -17.11
C HIS A 30 17.36 12.14 -18.10
N GLU A 31 18.26 11.19 -17.83
CA GLU A 31 19.39 10.86 -18.72
C GLU A 31 18.94 10.16 -20.01
N VAL A 32 17.78 9.50 -19.94
CA VAL A 32 17.22 8.71 -21.05
C VAL A 32 16.28 9.54 -21.91
N THR A 33 15.38 10.33 -21.33
CA THR A 33 14.28 11.01 -22.05
C THR A 33 14.37 12.53 -22.07
N GLY A 34 15.25 13.15 -21.27
CA GLY A 34 15.37 14.61 -21.17
C GLY A 34 14.12 15.31 -20.59
N SER A 35 13.16 14.56 -20.04
CA SER A 35 11.90 15.07 -19.50
C SER A 35 11.72 14.66 -18.03
N THR A 36 10.92 15.44 -17.26
CA THR A 36 10.82 15.34 -15.79
C THR A 36 9.39 15.14 -15.30
N SER A 37 8.54 14.43 -16.03
CA SER A 37 7.23 14.06 -15.47
C SER A 37 7.32 12.73 -14.70
N MET A 38 6.69 12.66 -13.53
CA MET A 38 6.65 11.43 -12.73
C MET A 38 5.92 10.29 -13.47
N CYS A 39 4.90 10.64 -14.27
CA CYS A 39 4.19 9.69 -15.14
C CYS A 39 5.12 9.09 -16.21
N THR A 40 6.01 9.89 -16.81
CA THR A 40 7.00 9.37 -17.76
C THR A 40 8.05 8.49 -17.08
N SER A 41 8.35 8.72 -15.81
CA SER A 41 9.26 7.86 -15.02
C SER A 41 8.70 6.46 -14.84
N THR A 42 7.48 6.34 -14.31
CA THR A 42 6.85 5.04 -14.06
C THR A 42 6.70 4.24 -15.35
N ILE A 43 6.26 4.89 -16.43
CA ILE A 43 6.08 4.25 -17.74
C ILE A 43 7.42 3.76 -18.31
N LEU A 44 8.48 4.57 -18.20
CA LEU A 44 9.81 4.15 -18.63
C LEU A 44 10.29 2.92 -17.86
N VAL A 45 10.16 2.92 -16.54
CA VAL A 45 10.58 1.78 -15.71
C VAL A 45 9.75 0.53 -16.02
N GLN A 46 8.46 0.67 -16.32
CA GLN A 46 7.60 -0.42 -16.79
C GLN A 46 8.11 -1.03 -18.10
N HIS A 47 8.39 -0.20 -19.12
CA HIS A 47 8.96 -0.69 -20.38
C HIS A 47 10.38 -1.26 -20.21
N LEU A 48 11.18 -0.68 -19.32
CA LEU A 48 12.51 -1.18 -19.00
C LEU A 48 12.46 -2.53 -18.30
N LEU A 49 11.48 -2.78 -17.41
CA LEU A 49 11.26 -4.10 -16.82
C LEU A 49 10.94 -5.14 -17.91
N ALA A 50 10.03 -4.80 -18.83
CA ALA A 50 9.66 -5.70 -19.93
C ALA A 50 10.86 -6.04 -20.82
N ALA A 51 11.70 -5.05 -21.12
CA ALA A 51 12.92 -5.26 -21.88
C ALA A 51 13.97 -6.04 -21.07
N ALA A 52 14.14 -5.76 -19.77
CA ALA A 52 15.05 -6.49 -18.91
C ALA A 52 14.71 -7.98 -18.85
N ASP A 53 13.42 -8.32 -18.78
CA ASP A 53 12.92 -9.69 -18.83
C ASP A 53 13.22 -10.35 -20.19
N ARG A 54 12.95 -9.67 -21.31
CA ARG A 54 13.20 -10.19 -22.65
C ARG A 54 14.69 -10.49 -22.93
N PHE A 55 15.59 -9.70 -22.36
CA PHE A 55 17.04 -9.86 -22.53
C PHE A 55 17.72 -10.62 -21.38
N ASN A 56 16.94 -11.19 -20.45
CA ASN A 56 17.42 -11.94 -19.28
C ASN A 56 18.42 -11.14 -18.42
N LEU A 57 18.14 -9.85 -18.21
CA LEU A 57 18.90 -8.98 -17.32
C LEU A 57 18.31 -9.00 -15.90
N ASP A 58 18.51 -10.12 -15.19
CA ASP A 58 17.86 -10.37 -13.89
C ASP A 58 18.08 -9.27 -12.85
N ARG A 59 19.30 -8.73 -12.76
CA ARG A 59 19.62 -7.65 -11.82
C ARG A 59 18.90 -6.35 -12.17
N LEU A 60 18.79 -6.02 -13.46
CA LEU A 60 18.03 -4.85 -13.91
C LEU A 60 16.53 -5.03 -13.62
N LYS A 61 16.01 -6.23 -13.89
CA LYS A 61 14.63 -6.59 -13.59
C LYS A 61 14.29 -6.39 -12.11
N LEU A 62 15.15 -6.86 -11.21
CA LEU A 62 14.98 -6.65 -9.76
C LEU A 62 15.02 -5.17 -9.35
N LEU A 63 15.88 -4.36 -9.98
CA LEU A 63 15.95 -2.92 -9.70
C LEU A 63 14.69 -2.18 -10.19
N CYS A 64 14.20 -2.51 -11.38
CA CYS A 64 12.94 -2.00 -11.90
C CYS A 64 11.77 -2.44 -11.01
N GLU A 65 11.75 -3.70 -10.56
CA GLU A 65 10.74 -4.21 -9.63
C GLU A 65 10.71 -3.38 -8.34
N ALA A 66 11.88 -3.16 -7.72
CA ALA A 66 11.98 -2.36 -6.50
C ALA A 66 11.50 -0.92 -6.70
N LYS A 67 11.83 -0.29 -7.84
CA LYS A 67 11.37 1.07 -8.16
C LYS A 67 9.86 1.14 -8.35
N LEU A 68 9.27 0.20 -9.07
CA LEU A 68 7.83 0.16 -9.26
C LEU A 68 7.07 -0.10 -7.95
N CYS A 69 7.68 -0.81 -7.00
CA CYS A 69 7.09 -1.00 -5.66
C CYS A 69 7.01 0.32 -4.87
N GLU A 70 7.95 1.24 -5.06
CA GLU A 70 7.96 2.56 -4.41
C GLU A 70 6.91 3.51 -5.02
N GLU A 71 6.58 3.34 -6.30
CA GLU A 71 5.74 4.26 -7.08
C GLU A 71 4.30 3.74 -7.33
N VAL A 72 3.85 2.73 -6.57
CA VAL A 72 2.48 2.18 -6.70
C VAL A 72 1.44 3.23 -6.29
N ASN A 73 0.58 3.59 -7.24
CA ASN A 73 -0.52 4.53 -7.05
C ASN A 73 -1.85 3.92 -7.49
N VAL A 74 -2.98 4.48 -7.04
CA VAL A 74 -4.33 4.00 -7.39
C VAL A 74 -4.56 3.96 -8.91
N ASN A 75 -4.02 4.93 -9.63
CA ASN A 75 -4.18 5.03 -11.09
C ASN A 75 -3.27 4.04 -11.85
N THR A 76 -2.14 3.64 -11.26
CA THR A 76 -1.10 2.83 -11.92
C THR A 76 -1.06 1.38 -11.42
N VAL A 77 -1.74 1.06 -10.31
CA VAL A 77 -1.65 -0.26 -9.68
C VAL A 77 -2.18 -1.36 -10.60
N ALA A 78 -3.27 -1.13 -11.34
CA ALA A 78 -3.82 -2.15 -12.23
C ALA A 78 -2.90 -2.45 -13.42
N THR A 79 -2.31 -1.42 -14.05
CA THR A 79 -1.33 -1.63 -15.14
C THR A 79 -0.05 -2.29 -14.63
N THR A 80 0.45 -1.86 -13.47
CA THR A 80 1.66 -2.41 -12.85
C THR A 80 1.45 -3.85 -12.39
N LEU A 81 0.25 -4.18 -11.90
CA LEU A 81 -0.12 -5.53 -11.51
C LEU A 81 -0.16 -6.48 -12.72
N ALA A 82 -0.75 -6.04 -13.84
CA ALA A 82 -0.75 -6.82 -15.08
C ALA A 82 0.68 -7.07 -15.60
N LEU A 83 1.50 -6.04 -15.55
CA LEU A 83 2.88 -6.10 -15.98
C LEU A 83 3.72 -7.03 -15.08
N ALA A 84 3.48 -7.01 -13.76
CA ALA A 84 4.13 -7.91 -12.81
C ALA A 84 3.77 -9.39 -13.06
N GLU A 85 2.52 -9.67 -13.41
CA GLU A 85 2.08 -11.02 -13.79
C GLU A 85 2.75 -11.46 -15.11
N GLN A 86 2.71 -10.61 -16.13
CA GLN A 86 3.24 -10.91 -17.45
C GLN A 86 4.74 -11.22 -17.44
N HIS A 87 5.51 -10.46 -16.66
CA HIS A 87 6.97 -10.62 -16.56
C HIS A 87 7.41 -11.41 -15.32
N GLY A 88 6.50 -12.09 -14.62
CA GLY A 88 6.84 -12.95 -13.49
C GLY A 88 7.63 -12.25 -12.37
N CYS A 89 7.11 -11.12 -11.87
CA CYS A 89 7.68 -10.34 -10.78
C CYS A 89 6.84 -10.52 -9.50
N PRO A 90 7.13 -11.54 -8.67
CA PRO A 90 6.24 -11.94 -7.59
C PRO A 90 6.18 -10.94 -6.43
N GLN A 91 7.24 -10.17 -6.17
CA GLN A 91 7.22 -9.20 -5.07
C GLN A 91 6.35 -8.00 -5.43
N LEU A 92 6.54 -7.45 -6.62
CA LEU A 92 5.71 -6.37 -7.16
C LEU A 92 4.25 -6.78 -7.24
N LYS A 93 3.96 -8.01 -7.73
CA LYS A 93 2.60 -8.56 -7.73
C LYS A 93 1.98 -8.57 -6.34
N SER A 94 2.70 -9.09 -5.33
CA SER A 94 2.21 -9.15 -3.95
C SER A 94 1.89 -7.75 -3.38
N ILE A 95 2.77 -6.78 -3.63
CA ILE A 95 2.60 -5.40 -3.14
C ILE A 95 1.41 -4.73 -3.83
N CYS A 96 1.30 -4.85 -5.16
CA CYS A 96 0.18 -4.31 -5.92
C CYS A 96 -1.16 -4.93 -5.48
N LEU A 97 -1.22 -6.25 -5.26
CA LEU A 97 -2.42 -6.94 -4.77
C LEU A 97 -2.82 -6.41 -3.39
N LYS A 98 -1.89 -6.32 -2.43
CA LYS A 98 -2.17 -5.79 -1.09
C LYS A 98 -2.66 -4.34 -1.13
N PHE A 99 -2.03 -3.51 -1.96
CA PHE A 99 -2.43 -2.10 -2.12
C PHE A 99 -3.83 -1.97 -2.71
N ALA A 100 -4.14 -2.74 -3.76
CA ALA A 100 -5.44 -2.72 -4.41
C ALA A 100 -6.55 -3.35 -3.54
N ALA A 101 -6.21 -4.38 -2.75
CA ALA A 101 -7.10 -5.05 -1.80
C ALA A 101 -7.33 -4.25 -0.50
N THR A 102 -6.88 -2.99 -0.43
CA THR A 102 -7.23 -2.13 0.71
C THR A 102 -8.64 -1.54 0.47
N PRO A 103 -9.56 -1.57 1.46
CA PRO A 103 -10.94 -1.08 1.29
C PRO A 103 -11.06 0.35 0.76
N ALA A 104 -10.14 1.23 1.17
CA ALA A 104 -10.08 2.62 0.72
C ALA A 104 -9.70 2.76 -0.76
N ASN A 105 -8.91 1.82 -1.30
CA ASN A 105 -8.37 1.89 -2.66
C ASN A 105 -9.21 1.07 -3.65
N LEU A 106 -9.75 -0.07 -3.21
CA LEU A 106 -10.43 -1.03 -4.09
C LEU A 106 -11.50 -0.37 -4.96
N GLY A 107 -12.36 0.45 -4.36
CA GLY A 107 -13.42 1.14 -5.09
C GLY A 107 -12.91 2.09 -6.17
N ALA A 108 -11.79 2.76 -5.94
CA ALA A 108 -11.17 3.65 -6.92
C ALA A 108 -10.43 2.86 -8.01
N VAL A 109 -9.76 1.76 -7.66
CA VAL A 109 -9.10 0.87 -8.63
C VAL A 109 -10.13 0.27 -9.58
N MET A 110 -11.27 -0.22 -9.08
CA MET A 110 -12.34 -0.80 -9.92
C MET A 110 -12.97 0.20 -10.90
N GLN A 111 -12.89 1.50 -10.61
CA GLN A 111 -13.38 2.57 -11.50
C GLN A 111 -12.34 2.99 -12.54
N SER A 112 -11.08 2.54 -12.41
CA SER A 112 -10.00 2.92 -13.34
C SER A 112 -10.12 2.18 -14.68
N GLU A 113 -9.76 2.86 -15.77
CA GLU A 113 -9.67 2.24 -17.10
C GLU A 113 -8.70 1.05 -17.10
N ALA A 114 -7.60 1.19 -16.35
CA ALA A 114 -6.59 0.14 -16.19
C ALA A 114 -7.15 -1.16 -15.60
N TYR A 115 -8.12 -1.08 -14.69
CA TYR A 115 -8.79 -2.26 -14.15
C TYR A 115 -9.71 -2.93 -15.19
N ARG A 116 -10.36 -2.13 -16.04
CA ARG A 116 -11.16 -2.67 -17.15
C ARG A 116 -10.31 -3.46 -18.16
N TYR A 117 -9.10 -2.99 -18.47
CA TYR A 117 -8.15 -3.76 -19.28
C TYR A 117 -7.70 -5.05 -18.59
N LEU A 118 -7.59 -5.04 -17.26
CA LEU A 118 -7.28 -6.21 -16.45
C LEU A 118 -8.35 -7.30 -16.58
N GLU A 119 -9.63 -6.91 -16.59
CA GLU A 119 -10.78 -7.80 -16.79
C GLU A 119 -10.72 -8.52 -18.14
N GLU A 120 -10.38 -7.79 -19.19
CA GLU A 120 -10.30 -8.34 -20.55
C GLU A 120 -9.06 -9.23 -20.75
N SER A 121 -7.93 -8.85 -20.15
CA SER A 121 -6.64 -9.50 -20.39
C SER A 121 -6.41 -10.73 -19.50
N CYS A 122 -6.74 -10.63 -18.21
CA CYS A 122 -6.33 -11.61 -17.18
C CYS A 122 -7.40 -11.80 -16.08
N PRO A 123 -8.51 -12.50 -16.34
CA PRO A 123 -9.59 -12.68 -15.36
C PRO A 123 -9.16 -13.47 -14.11
N SER A 124 -8.14 -14.31 -14.20
CA SER A 124 -7.57 -15.04 -13.04
C SER A 124 -7.06 -14.09 -11.96
N MET A 125 -6.48 -12.95 -12.35
CA MET A 125 -5.88 -11.98 -11.44
C MET A 125 -6.92 -11.23 -10.62
N ILE A 126 -8.14 -11.07 -11.16
CA ILE A 126 -9.27 -10.51 -10.41
C ILE A 126 -9.71 -11.47 -9.31
N SER A 127 -9.78 -12.76 -9.62
CA SER A 127 -10.10 -13.77 -8.61
C SER A 127 -9.07 -13.79 -7.48
N GLU A 128 -7.80 -13.57 -7.80
CA GLU A 128 -6.71 -13.44 -6.83
C GLU A 128 -6.85 -12.17 -5.99
N LEU A 129 -7.14 -11.03 -6.62
CA LEU A 129 -7.38 -9.76 -5.95
C LEU A 129 -8.56 -9.85 -4.98
N LEU A 130 -9.69 -10.43 -5.39
CA LEU A 130 -10.85 -10.64 -4.52
C LEU A 130 -10.54 -11.59 -3.36
N ARG A 131 -9.74 -12.65 -3.61
CA ARG A 131 -9.28 -13.55 -2.55
C ARG A 131 -8.40 -12.81 -1.55
N THR A 132 -7.47 -11.97 -2.02
CA THR A 132 -6.62 -11.16 -1.15
C THR A 132 -7.43 -10.16 -0.34
N PHE A 133 -8.45 -9.53 -0.93
CA PHE A 133 -9.39 -8.64 -0.24
C PHE A 133 -10.14 -9.37 0.87
N ALA A 134 -10.72 -10.53 0.58
CA ALA A 134 -11.45 -11.34 1.57
C ALA A 134 -10.56 -11.80 2.73
N SER A 135 -9.26 -12.02 2.49
CA SER A 135 -8.31 -12.39 3.54
C SER A 135 -7.77 -11.22 4.38
N ALA A 136 -7.99 -9.97 3.94
CA ALA A 136 -7.41 -8.79 4.58
C ALA A 136 -8.13 -8.38 5.89
N ASP A 137 -9.36 -8.85 6.12
CA ASP A 137 -10.14 -8.55 7.33
C ASP A 137 -9.48 -9.11 8.61
N GLU A 138 -8.77 -10.24 8.52
CA GLU A 138 -8.14 -10.91 9.67
C GLU A 138 -6.93 -10.15 10.24
N ASN A 139 -6.30 -9.25 9.47
CA ASN A 139 -5.04 -8.61 9.87
C ASN A 139 -5.23 -7.23 10.53
N SER A 140 -6.45 -6.70 10.56
CA SER A 140 -6.79 -5.41 11.17
C SER A 140 -7.10 -5.48 12.68
N GLY A 141 -7.33 -6.68 13.23
CA GLY A 141 -7.74 -6.88 14.63
C GLY A 141 -6.62 -6.89 15.68
N LEU A 142 -5.34 -6.87 15.30
CA LEU A 142 -4.23 -7.06 16.24
C LEU A 142 -3.50 -5.79 16.70
N GLN A 143 -3.97 -4.60 16.33
CA GLN A 143 -3.43 -3.33 16.83
C GLN A 143 -4.59 -2.48 17.37
N LEU A 144 -4.52 -2.12 18.66
CA LEU A 144 -5.45 -1.26 19.43
C LEU A 144 -6.58 -1.96 20.22
N SER A 145 -6.22 -2.89 21.12
CA SER A 145 -7.04 -3.18 22.31
C SER A 145 -6.17 -3.46 23.53
N ARG A 146 -5.23 -2.57 23.87
CA ARG A 146 -4.59 -2.57 25.18
C ARG A 146 -5.41 -1.70 26.16
N LYS A 147 -6.55 -2.28 26.54
CA LYS A 147 -7.23 -2.25 27.85
C LYS A 147 -7.30 -0.88 28.57
N ARG A 148 -8.48 -0.24 28.52
CA ARG A 148 -8.94 0.73 29.53
C ARG A 148 -8.91 0.05 30.90
N SER A 149 -7.98 0.45 31.76
CA SER A 149 -7.98 0.08 33.18
C SER A 149 -8.86 1.09 33.92
N GLY A 150 -10.18 0.86 33.92
CA GLY A 150 -11.11 1.53 34.82
C GLY A 150 -11.10 0.81 36.16
N SER A 151 -10.50 1.40 37.20
CA SER A 151 -10.59 0.87 38.55
C SER A 151 -11.94 1.23 39.17
N SER A 152 -12.91 0.31 39.11
CA SER A 152 -14.14 0.42 39.89
C SER A 152 -14.06 -0.48 41.13
N ILE A 153 -14.11 0.19 42.28
CA ILE A 153 -14.94 -0.11 43.46
C ILE A 153 -14.99 -1.60 43.86
N PHE A 154 -14.17 -1.96 44.85
CA PHE A 154 -14.60 -2.90 45.88
C PHE A 154 -14.63 -2.16 47.22
N GLY A 155 -15.85 -1.92 47.70
CA GLY A 155 -16.09 -1.54 49.08
C GLY A 155 -15.82 -2.73 49.99
N LEU A 156 -15.11 -2.47 51.07
CA LEU A 156 -15.02 -3.35 52.22
C LEU A 156 -15.29 -2.49 53.45
N ASP A 157 -16.51 -2.61 53.96
CA ASP A 157 -16.88 -2.22 55.31
C ASP A 157 -16.02 -3.01 56.31
N LEU A 158 -15.45 -2.32 57.29
CA LEU A 158 -15.07 -2.91 58.57
C LEU A 158 -15.33 -1.90 59.69
N ALA A 159 -16.14 -2.33 60.65
CA ALA A 159 -16.61 -1.60 61.82
C ALA A 159 -15.60 -1.61 62.98
N ALA A 160 -16.00 -0.91 64.06
CA ALA A 160 -15.38 -0.71 65.38
C ALA A 160 -14.54 0.58 65.49
N ASP A 161 -14.64 1.41 66.52
CA ASP A 161 -15.41 1.38 67.76
C ASP A 161 -15.53 2.83 68.29
N GLY A 162 -16.50 3.07 69.16
CA GLY A 162 -17.09 4.40 69.36
C GLY A 162 -16.42 5.42 70.29
N ALA A 163 -17.07 6.58 70.39
CA ALA A 163 -17.10 7.45 71.56
C ALA A 163 -18.23 8.47 71.39
N ALA A 164 -19.01 8.64 72.46
CA ALA A 164 -20.15 9.53 72.58
C ALA A 164 -19.78 11.01 72.45
N ALA A 165 -20.67 11.82 71.88
CA ALA A 165 -21.00 13.16 72.40
C ALA A 165 -22.25 13.73 71.70
N GLU A 166 -22.94 14.57 72.46
CA GLU A 166 -24.32 15.01 72.35
C GLU A 166 -24.66 16.03 71.25
N SER A 167 -25.91 15.91 70.78
CA SER A 167 -26.92 16.99 70.65
C SER A 167 -26.89 18.05 69.53
N VAL A 168 -28.13 18.46 69.25
CA VAL A 168 -28.62 19.71 68.62
C VAL A 168 -28.90 19.65 67.11
N ASN A 169 -30.16 19.31 66.81
CA ASN A 169 -30.93 19.89 65.71
C ASN A 169 -31.51 21.24 66.22
N PRO A 170 -31.52 22.33 65.44
CA PRO A 170 -32.77 22.64 64.72
C PRO A 170 -32.62 23.39 63.38
N ASN A 171 -33.55 23.11 62.48
CA ASN A 171 -34.20 24.03 61.52
C ASN A 171 -33.39 25.10 60.76
N GLY A 172 -33.39 24.97 59.43
CA GLY A 172 -33.06 26.05 58.51
C GLY A 172 -33.72 25.90 57.13
N ARG A 173 -35.06 25.95 57.06
CA ARG A 173 -35.78 26.18 55.79
C ARG A 173 -35.39 27.55 55.23
N ARG A 174 -34.72 27.61 54.07
CA ARG A 174 -34.84 28.76 53.15
C ARG A 174 -34.82 28.31 51.68
N ILE A 175 -36.03 28.21 51.15
CA ILE A 175 -36.37 28.41 49.75
C ILE A 175 -35.95 29.83 49.33
N ARG A 176 -35.35 29.99 48.14
CA ARG A 176 -35.68 31.08 47.21
C ARG A 176 -35.20 30.78 45.79
N ARG A 177 -36.17 30.83 44.89
CA ARG A 177 -36.10 30.73 43.43
C ARG A 177 -35.63 32.05 42.80
N ARG A 178 -35.30 31.94 41.51
CA ARG A 178 -35.29 32.94 40.41
C ARG A 178 -33.97 33.70 40.26
N PHE A 179 -33.45 33.96 39.06
CA PHE A 179 -33.96 33.86 37.69
C PHE A 179 -33.01 33.06 36.81
#